data_AF-A0A850PCI3-F1
#
_entry.id   AF-A0A850PCI3-F1
#
_cell.length_a   1.000
_cell.length_b   1.000
_cell.length_c   1.000
_cell.angle_alpha   90.00
_cell.angle_beta   90.00
_cell.angle_gamma   90.00
#
_symmetry.space_group_name_H-M   'P 1'
#
loop_
_entity.id
_entity.type
_entity.pdbx_description
1 polymer ?
#
loop_
_entity_poly.entity_id
_entity_poly.type
_entity_poly.pdbx_seq_one_letter_code
_entity_poly.pdbx_strand_id
1 'polypeptide(L)'
;RRDPRTTLEIALMADGVAPQDVYPLLATPTGVARAFRKLNQLRPYIVWWSTPDEAARILRSGSALMASIPQGAVPVPGVSSGVAPHGRSGTPAERSFGIQSTQSVAEGLSWGIVSGTPDRQVAQARELLAFADQTAVRGDLLSRYPALAHDATPDGVLQLDPVFWRANLAPLRKQFDAWLNAPS
;
A
#
# COMPACT_ATOMS: atom_id res chain seq x y z
N ARG A 1 6.19 -2.98 6.02
CA ARG A 1 7.50 -2.69 5.37
C ARG A 1 8.42 -2.04 6.39
N ARG A 2 9.75 -2.13 6.26
CA ARG A 2 10.70 -1.30 7.03
C ARG A 2 10.65 0.18 6.61
N ASP A 3 9.49 0.80 6.77
CA ASP A 3 9.22 2.21 6.46
C ASP A 3 8.05 2.66 7.35
N PRO A 4 8.12 3.85 7.98
CA PRO A 4 7.01 4.38 8.77
C PRO A 4 5.76 4.62 7.92
N ARG A 5 5.90 4.98 6.64
CA ARG A 5 4.78 5.12 5.70
C ARG A 5 4.07 3.80 5.54
N THR A 6 2.74 3.84 5.49
CA THR A 6 1.86 2.67 5.47
C THR A 6 1.86 1.89 6.80
N THR A 7 3.02 1.73 7.46
CA THR A 7 3.13 0.96 8.70
C THR A 7 2.49 1.67 9.90
N LEU A 8 2.68 2.99 10.06
CA LEU A 8 2.06 3.74 11.16
C LEU A 8 0.55 3.86 10.97
N GLU A 9 0.09 4.03 9.73
CA GLU A 9 -1.32 4.04 9.38
C GLU A 9 -1.99 2.70 9.69
N ILE A 10 -1.40 1.58 9.24
CA ILE A 10 -1.89 0.23 9.54
C ILE A 10 -1.94 0.00 11.06
N ALA A 11 -0.95 0.47 11.81
CA ALA A 11 -0.95 0.33 13.27
C ALA A 11 -2.14 1.04 13.91
N LEU A 12 -2.48 2.26 13.47
CA LEU A 12 -3.66 2.96 13.99
C LEU A 12 -4.96 2.27 13.58
N MET A 13 -5.09 1.84 12.32
CA MET A 13 -6.29 1.12 11.87
C MET A 13 -6.48 -0.21 12.61
N ALA A 14 -5.39 -0.96 12.87
CA ALA A 14 -5.42 -2.16 13.70
C ALA A 14 -5.81 -1.86 15.17
N ASP A 15 -5.63 -0.62 15.62
CA ASP A 15 -6.07 -0.13 16.93
C ASP A 15 -7.49 0.47 16.91
N GLY A 16 -8.25 0.20 15.84
CA GLY A 16 -9.66 0.58 15.70
C GLY A 16 -9.89 2.01 15.23
N VAL A 17 -8.85 2.72 14.78
CA VAL A 17 -8.99 4.07 14.23
C VAL A 17 -9.63 3.99 12.84
N ALA A 18 -10.66 4.81 12.60
CA ALA A 18 -11.28 4.91 11.30
C ALA A 18 -10.34 5.61 10.29
N PRO A 19 -10.36 5.25 8.99
CA PRO A 19 -9.45 5.82 8.00
C PRO A 19 -9.38 7.35 8.00
N GLN A 20 -10.52 8.03 8.12
CA GLN A 20 -10.59 9.49 8.14
C GLN A 20 -9.87 10.16 9.33
N ASP A 21 -9.65 9.44 10.42
CA ASP A 21 -9.04 9.96 11.65
C ASP A 21 -7.53 9.66 11.75
N VAL A 22 -6.98 8.90 10.81
CA VAL A 22 -5.58 8.44 10.85
C VAL A 22 -4.59 9.60 10.81
N TYR A 23 -4.68 10.49 9.82
CA TYR A 23 -3.74 11.62 9.70
C TYR A 23 -3.94 12.71 10.75
N PRO A 24 -5.18 13.08 11.15
CA PRO A 24 -5.40 13.94 12.31
C PRO A 24 -4.71 13.40 13.58
N LEU A 25 -4.76 12.09 13.81
CA LEU A 25 -4.05 11.48 14.94
C LEU A 25 -2.53 11.49 14.75
N LEU A 26 -2.01 11.09 13.58
CA LEU A 26 -0.57 11.07 13.32
C LEU A 26 0.08 12.47 13.37
N ALA A 27 -0.71 13.54 13.20
CA ALA A 27 -0.25 14.91 13.40
C ALA A 27 -0.01 15.29 14.88
N THR A 28 -0.35 14.39 15.82
CA THR A 28 -0.21 14.64 17.26
C THR A 28 0.81 13.68 17.91
N PRO A 29 1.55 14.12 18.95
CA PRO A 29 2.44 13.22 19.70
C PRO A 29 1.70 12.02 20.31
N THR A 30 0.45 12.23 20.76
CA THR A 30 -0.39 11.18 21.37
C THR A 30 -0.82 10.13 20.34
N GLY A 31 -1.18 10.53 19.12
CA GLY A 31 -1.50 9.60 18.04
C GLY A 31 -0.28 8.81 17.55
N VAL A 32 0.88 9.45 17.45
CA VAL A 32 2.15 8.74 17.14
C VAL A 32 2.48 7.71 18.23
N ALA A 33 2.38 8.08 19.50
CA ALA A 33 2.58 7.15 20.61
C ALA A 33 1.57 5.98 20.60
N ARG A 34 0.31 6.23 20.21
CA ARG A 34 -0.71 5.18 20.03
C ARG A 34 -0.31 4.19 18.93
N ALA A 35 0.18 4.67 17.79
CA ALA A 35 0.66 3.81 16.71
C ALA A 35 1.82 2.90 17.17
N PHE A 36 2.84 3.47 17.83
CA PHE A 36 3.97 2.69 18.35
C PHE A 36 3.57 1.69 19.44
N ARG A 37 2.61 2.03 20.30
CA ARG A 37 2.06 1.08 21.29
C ARG A 37 1.44 -0.13 20.59
N LYS A 38 0.68 0.07 19.51
CA LYS A 38 0.13 -1.04 18.73
C LYS A 38 1.22 -1.86 18.06
N LEU A 39 2.23 -1.21 17.48
CA LEU A 39 3.39 -1.91 16.90
C LEU A 39 4.16 -2.72 17.94
N ASN A 40 4.28 -2.26 19.19
CA ASN A 40 4.87 -3.03 20.27
C ASN A 40 4.10 -4.33 20.55
N GLN A 41 2.77 -4.28 20.58
CA GLN A 41 1.93 -5.47 20.78
C GLN A 41 2.12 -6.48 19.64
N LEU A 42 2.31 -5.99 18.42
CA LEU A 42 2.48 -6.81 17.22
C LEU A 42 3.93 -7.28 16.99
N ARG A 43 4.91 -6.62 17.63
CA ARG A 43 6.35 -6.80 17.39
C ARG A 43 6.83 -8.26 17.29
N PRO A 44 6.47 -9.19 18.21
CA PRO A 44 6.94 -10.58 18.12
C PRO A 44 6.36 -11.35 16.91
N TYR A 45 5.33 -10.82 16.27
CA TYR A 45 4.63 -11.45 15.14
C TYR A 45 4.97 -10.82 13.78
N ILE A 46 5.87 -9.82 13.72
CA ILE A 46 6.19 -9.11 12.48
C ILE A 46 7.48 -9.64 11.87
N VAL A 47 7.38 -10.11 10.62
CA VAL A 47 8.55 -10.31 9.75
C VAL A 47 8.72 -9.07 8.87
N TRP A 48 9.86 -8.39 9.03
CA TRP A 48 10.15 -7.15 8.33
C TRP A 48 10.76 -7.39 6.96
N TRP A 49 10.15 -6.79 5.94
CA TRP A 49 10.68 -6.74 4.57
C TRP A 49 11.02 -5.31 4.15
N SER A 50 12.01 -5.17 3.28
CA SER A 50 12.49 -3.89 2.72
C SER A 50 12.23 -3.79 1.21
N THR A 51 12.22 -4.92 0.49
CA THR A 51 11.94 -4.96 -0.96
C THR A 51 10.72 -5.82 -1.29
N PRO A 52 10.02 -5.54 -2.42
CA PRO A 52 8.95 -6.38 -2.93
C PRO A 52 9.34 -7.87 -3.06
N ASP A 53 10.52 -8.15 -3.61
CA ASP A 53 11.03 -9.52 -3.78
C ASP A 53 11.24 -10.25 -2.45
N GLU A 54 11.69 -9.53 -1.41
CA GLU A 54 11.82 -10.07 -0.06
C GLU A 54 10.46 -10.43 0.52
N ALA A 55 9.46 -9.56 0.36
CA ALA A 55 8.09 -9.84 0.80
C ALA A 55 7.51 -11.06 0.08
N ALA A 56 7.70 -11.16 -1.24
CA ALA A 56 7.28 -12.32 -2.04
C ALA A 56 7.96 -13.62 -1.58
N ARG A 57 9.24 -13.56 -1.17
CA ARG A 57 9.97 -14.71 -0.65
C ARG A 57 9.42 -15.17 0.70
N ILE A 58 9.15 -14.25 1.63
CA ILE A 58 8.57 -14.53 2.96
C ILE A 58 7.19 -15.20 2.83
N LEU A 59 6.37 -14.74 1.89
CA LEU A 59 5.06 -15.34 1.64
C LEU A 59 5.19 -16.76 1.08
N ARG A 60 6.03 -16.95 0.06
CA ARG A 60 6.24 -18.29 -0.54
C ARG A 60 6.81 -19.29 0.46
N SER A 61 7.73 -18.88 1.34
CA SER A 61 8.27 -19.76 2.39
C SER A 61 7.21 -20.15 3.42
N GLY A 62 6.13 -19.38 3.56
CA GLY A 62 5.11 -19.56 4.61
C GLY A 62 5.59 -19.06 5.98
N SER A 63 6.61 -18.21 6.00
CA SER A 63 7.12 -17.60 7.23
C SER A 63 6.21 -16.48 7.75
N ALA A 64 5.23 -16.05 6.95
CA ALA A 64 4.16 -15.15 7.36
C ALA A 64 2.80 -15.66 6.86
N LEU A 65 1.76 -15.45 7.68
CA LEU A 65 0.37 -15.79 7.33
C LEU A 65 -0.28 -14.74 6.42
N MET A 66 0.15 -13.48 6.53
CA MET A 66 -0.35 -12.33 5.77
C MET A 66 0.77 -11.30 5.58
N ALA A 67 0.70 -10.47 4.54
CA ALA A 67 1.61 -9.35 4.34
C ALA A 67 0.87 -8.13 3.78
N SER A 68 1.25 -6.94 4.25
CA SER A 68 0.93 -5.68 3.58
C SER A 68 1.98 -5.41 2.52
N ILE A 69 1.62 -5.51 1.24
CA ILE A 69 2.51 -5.33 0.09
C ILE A 69 1.81 -4.56 -1.04
N PRO A 70 2.53 -3.86 -1.93
CA PRO A 70 1.93 -3.20 -3.08
C PRO A 70 1.19 -4.21 -3.97
N GLN A 71 0.02 -3.81 -4.48
CA GLN A 71 -0.69 -4.60 -5.48
C GLN A 71 0.20 -4.76 -6.74
N GLY A 72 0.32 -5.98 -7.25
CA GLY A 72 1.20 -6.30 -8.38
C GLY A 72 2.66 -6.61 -8.02
N ALA A 73 3.09 -6.41 -6.76
CA ALA A 73 4.44 -6.77 -6.30
C ALA A 73 4.75 -8.27 -6.38
N VAL A 74 3.72 -9.12 -6.51
CA VAL A 74 3.90 -10.56 -6.61
C VAL A 74 3.13 -11.11 -7.80
N PRO A 75 3.81 -11.51 -8.88
CA PRO A 75 3.22 -12.39 -9.89
C PRO A 75 3.15 -13.80 -9.27
N VAL A 76 2.19 -14.04 -8.38
CA VAL A 76 1.92 -15.40 -7.89
C VAL A 76 0.90 -16.04 -8.83
N PRO A 77 1.22 -17.17 -9.49
CA PRO A 77 0.20 -18.02 -10.09
C PRO A 77 -0.84 -18.39 -9.03
N GLY A 78 -2.09 -17.99 -9.21
CA GLY A 78 -3.19 -18.29 -8.27
C GLY A 78 -3.58 -17.18 -7.29
N VAL A 79 -2.90 -16.03 -7.28
CA VAL A 79 -3.48 -14.80 -6.71
C VAL A 79 -4.44 -14.23 -7.75
N SER A 80 -5.70 -14.62 -7.65
CA SER A 80 -6.77 -13.92 -8.37
C SER A 80 -7.07 -12.62 -7.62
N SER A 81 -7.45 -11.55 -8.33
CA SER A 81 -7.94 -10.30 -7.71
C SER A 81 -9.19 -10.50 -6.84
N GLY A 82 -9.68 -11.74 -6.69
CA GLY A 82 -10.72 -12.11 -5.76
C GLY A 82 -10.16 -12.72 -4.48
N VAL A 83 -10.95 -12.64 -3.40
CA VAL A 83 -10.73 -13.40 -2.17
C VAL A 83 -10.60 -14.88 -2.54
N ALA A 84 -9.39 -15.45 -2.43
CA ALA A 84 -9.20 -16.88 -2.65
C ALA A 84 -10.07 -17.63 -1.64
N PRO A 85 -10.90 -18.60 -2.05
CA PRO A 85 -11.70 -19.39 -1.12
C PRO A 85 -10.77 -20.07 -0.11
N HIS A 86 -11.14 -19.97 1.17
CA HIS A 86 -10.43 -20.65 2.25
C HIS A 86 -10.38 -22.15 1.95
N GLY A 87 -9.17 -22.73 1.89
CA GLY A 87 -9.01 -24.19 1.92
C GLY A 87 -8.42 -24.89 0.69
N ARG A 88 -7.73 -24.20 -0.23
CA ARG A 88 -7.00 -24.93 -1.30
C ARG A 88 -5.62 -25.39 -0.82
N SER A 89 -5.54 -26.65 -0.36
CA SER A 89 -4.30 -27.36 -0.10
C SER A 89 -3.57 -27.62 -1.42
N GLY A 90 -2.66 -26.71 -1.80
CA GLY A 90 -1.69 -26.92 -2.85
C GLY A 90 -0.34 -27.36 -2.27
N THR A 91 0.51 -27.95 -3.11
CA THR A 91 1.94 -28.14 -2.80
C THR A 91 2.60 -26.79 -2.43
N PRO A 92 3.78 -26.74 -1.78
CA PRO A 92 4.45 -25.46 -1.47
C PRO A 92 4.64 -24.52 -2.68
N ALA A 93 4.65 -25.07 -3.90
CA ALA A 93 4.72 -24.34 -5.16
C ALA A 93 3.36 -23.77 -5.65
N GLU A 94 2.24 -24.18 -5.06
CA GLU A 94 0.85 -23.87 -5.46
C GLU A 94 0.09 -23.04 -4.42
N ARG A 95 0.76 -22.49 -3.41
CA ARG A 95 0.13 -21.63 -2.38
C ARG A 95 -0.49 -20.40 -3.05
N SER A 96 -1.81 -20.42 -3.17
CA SER A 96 -2.62 -19.30 -3.65
C SER A 96 -2.98 -18.42 -2.45
N PHE A 97 -2.79 -17.11 -2.58
CA PHE A 97 -3.14 -16.12 -1.55
C PHE A 97 -4.34 -15.30 -2.02
N GLY A 98 -5.29 -15.02 -1.14
CA GLY A 98 -6.35 -14.07 -1.42
C GLY A 98 -5.89 -12.63 -1.21
N ILE A 99 -6.47 -11.69 -1.96
CA ILE A 99 -6.32 -10.26 -1.69
C ILE A 99 -7.50 -9.82 -0.81
N GLN A 100 -7.21 -9.08 0.26
CA GLN A 100 -8.21 -8.37 1.06
C GLN A 100 -7.99 -6.86 0.90
N SER A 101 -8.97 -6.19 0.31
CA SER A 101 -8.99 -4.75 -0.02
C SER A 101 -9.72 -3.87 1.01
N THR A 102 -10.46 -4.45 1.97
CA THR A 102 -11.08 -3.70 3.08
C THR A 102 -10.00 -3.03 3.92
N GLN A 103 -10.18 -1.73 4.24
CA GLN A 103 -9.18 -0.90 4.92
C GLN A 103 -7.82 -0.88 4.22
N SER A 104 -7.81 -0.98 2.89
CA SER A 104 -6.58 -0.85 2.11
C SER A 104 -6.01 0.57 2.19
N VAL A 105 -4.69 0.65 2.04
CA VAL A 105 -3.95 1.91 1.94
C VAL A 105 -3.63 2.14 0.46
N ALA A 106 -4.13 3.22 -0.11
CA ALA A 106 -3.92 3.58 -1.50
C ALA A 106 -2.92 4.74 -1.62
N GLU A 107 -2.05 4.70 -2.63
CA GLU A 107 -1.19 5.82 -2.99
C GLU A 107 -1.78 6.55 -4.20
N GLY A 108 -2.03 7.85 -4.06
CA GLY A 108 -2.43 8.69 -5.19
C GLY A 108 -1.23 8.95 -6.09
N LEU A 109 -1.18 8.28 -7.25
CA LEU A 109 -0.20 8.60 -8.30
C LEU A 109 -0.70 9.77 -9.14
N SER A 110 0.19 10.72 -9.44
CA SER A 110 -0.10 11.85 -10.31
C SER A 110 0.92 11.95 -11.44
N TRP A 111 0.46 12.45 -12.59
CA TRP A 111 1.33 12.79 -13.71
C TRP A 111 1.95 14.17 -13.47
N GLY A 112 3.27 14.28 -13.61
CA GLY A 112 4.01 15.54 -13.51
C GLY A 112 4.46 16.05 -14.88
N ILE A 113 4.31 17.35 -15.12
CA ILE A 113 4.94 18.05 -16.24
C ILE A 113 6.11 18.86 -15.68
N VAL A 114 7.30 18.70 -16.28
CA VAL A 114 8.52 19.35 -15.80
C VAL A 114 8.40 20.88 -15.96
N SER A 115 8.89 21.63 -14.98
CA SER A 115 8.93 23.09 -15.08
C SER A 115 9.85 23.53 -16.22
N GLY A 116 9.40 24.50 -17.03
CA GLY A 116 10.14 24.99 -18.21
C GLY A 116 9.91 24.20 -19.49
N THR A 117 9.03 23.18 -19.48
CA THR A 117 8.58 22.52 -20.72
C THR A 117 7.90 23.54 -21.65
N PRO A 118 8.24 23.58 -22.95
CA PRO A 118 7.60 24.49 -23.90
C PRO A 118 6.08 24.33 -23.97
N ASP A 119 5.33 25.43 -24.09
CA ASP A 119 3.86 25.43 -24.03
C ASP A 119 3.19 24.42 -24.98
N ARG A 120 3.75 24.25 -26.19
CA ARG A 120 3.26 23.27 -27.16
C ARG A 120 3.30 21.83 -26.61
N GLN A 121 4.38 21.47 -25.90
CA GLN A 121 4.53 20.15 -25.30
C GLN A 121 3.65 20.00 -24.07
N VAL A 122 3.42 21.08 -23.31
CA VAL A 122 2.45 21.09 -22.20
C VAL A 122 1.04 20.82 -22.73
N ALA A 123 0.64 21.47 -23.84
CA ALA A 123 -0.66 21.25 -24.48
C ALA A 123 -0.80 19.80 -24.95
N GLN A 124 0.21 19.25 -25.63
CA GLN A 124 0.21 17.84 -26.07
C GLN A 124 0.13 16.86 -24.91
N ALA A 125 0.85 17.11 -23.81
CA ALA A 125 0.78 16.27 -22.61
C ALA A 125 -0.63 16.29 -22.00
N ARG A 126 -1.28 17.45 -21.93
CA ARG A 126 -2.67 17.57 -21.44
C ARG A 126 -3.67 16.85 -22.35
N GLU A 127 -3.51 16.96 -23.67
CA GLU A 127 -4.34 16.23 -24.63
C GLU A 127 -4.19 14.71 -24.47
N LEU A 128 -2.96 14.21 -24.28
CA LEU A 128 -2.71 12.79 -24.04
C LEU A 128 -3.38 12.32 -22.74
N LEU A 129 -3.27 13.09 -21.66
CA LEU A 129 -3.91 12.76 -20.38
C LEU A 129 -5.43 12.75 -20.52
N ALA A 130 -6.02 13.72 -21.24
CA ALA A 130 -7.44 13.77 -21.52
C ALA A 130 -7.90 12.59 -22.39
N PHE A 131 -7.09 12.18 -23.38
CA PHE A 131 -7.35 11.00 -24.19
C PHE A 131 -7.33 9.71 -23.36
N ALA A 132 -6.31 9.53 -22.51
CA ALA A 132 -6.18 8.36 -21.66
C ALA A 132 -7.33 8.23 -20.64
N ASP A 133 -7.93 9.35 -20.23
CA ASP A 133 -9.07 9.36 -19.31
C ASP A 133 -10.42 9.08 -20.01
N GLN A 134 -10.49 8.95 -21.33
CA GLN A 134 -11.75 8.61 -22.00
C GLN A 134 -12.21 7.20 -21.62
N THR A 135 -13.50 7.03 -21.29
CA THR A 135 -14.09 5.74 -20.87
C THR A 135 -13.88 4.64 -21.91
N ALA A 136 -13.97 4.96 -23.20
CA ALA A 136 -13.75 4.00 -24.29
C ALA A 136 -12.29 3.53 -24.36
N VAL A 137 -11.33 4.45 -24.19
CA VAL A 137 -9.89 4.14 -24.19
C VAL A 137 -9.54 3.28 -22.98
N ARG A 138 -10.03 3.66 -21.79
CA ARG A 138 -9.89 2.86 -20.57
C ARG A 138 -10.50 1.46 -20.72
N GLY A 139 -11.70 1.38 -21.32
CA GLY A 139 -12.39 0.11 -21.57
C GLY A 139 -11.64 -0.82 -22.52
N ASP A 140 -11.13 -0.31 -23.64
CA ASP A 140 -10.31 -1.09 -24.59
C ASP A 140 -9.01 -1.58 -23.92
N LEU A 141 -8.36 -0.73 -23.13
CA LEU A 141 -7.15 -1.11 -22.39
C LEU A 141 -7.43 -2.24 -21.39
N LEU A 142 -8.50 -2.14 -20.60
CA LEU A 142 -8.91 -3.19 -19.66
C LEU A 142 -9.31 -4.48 -20.36
N SER A 143 -9.91 -4.41 -21.55
CA SER A 143 -10.22 -5.60 -22.36
C SER A 143 -8.96 -6.33 -22.82
N ARG A 144 -7.87 -5.60 -23.13
CA ARG A 144 -6.59 -6.20 -23.55
C ARG A 144 -5.74 -6.65 -22.37
N TYR A 145 -5.88 -5.98 -21.22
CA TYR A 145 -5.11 -6.21 -20.01
C TYR A 145 -6.04 -6.39 -18.80
N PRO A 146 -6.80 -7.49 -18.72
CA PRO A 146 -7.77 -7.71 -17.66
C PRO A 146 -7.14 -7.75 -16.26
N ALA A 147 -5.84 -8.05 -16.15
CA ALA A 147 -5.10 -7.97 -14.89
C ALA A 147 -4.99 -6.54 -14.31
N LEU A 148 -5.22 -5.50 -15.13
CA LEU A 148 -5.29 -4.10 -14.69
C LEU A 148 -6.68 -3.71 -14.18
N ALA A 149 -7.69 -4.59 -14.30
CA ALA A 149 -9.00 -4.33 -13.74
C ALA A 149 -8.89 -4.39 -12.20
N HIS A 150 -9.36 -3.32 -11.55
CA HIS A 150 -9.49 -3.27 -10.10
C HIS A 150 -10.98 -3.26 -9.79
N ASP A 151 -11.38 -3.93 -8.71
CA ASP A 151 -12.74 -3.76 -8.17
C ASP A 151 -12.97 -2.29 -7.79
N ALA A 152 -14.23 -1.86 -7.74
CA ALA A 152 -14.60 -0.54 -7.24
C ALA A 152 -13.88 -0.25 -5.91
N THR A 153 -13.38 0.98 -5.76
CA THR A 153 -12.60 1.38 -4.58
C THR A 153 -13.43 1.08 -3.33
N PRO A 154 -13.00 0.15 -2.45
CA PRO A 154 -13.81 -0.25 -1.31
C PRO A 154 -14.10 0.94 -0.40
N ASP A 155 -15.26 0.94 0.26
CA ASP A 155 -15.50 1.86 1.36
C ASP A 155 -14.40 1.69 2.43
N GLY A 156 -13.92 2.81 2.96
CA GLY A 156 -12.89 2.81 4.01
C GLY A 156 -11.45 2.64 3.52
N VAL A 157 -11.14 2.92 2.25
CA VAL A 157 -9.75 3.06 1.78
C VAL A 157 -9.11 4.30 2.41
N LEU A 158 -7.94 4.11 3.02
CA LEU A 158 -7.10 5.22 3.46
C LEU A 158 -6.23 5.70 2.29
N GLN A 159 -6.44 6.93 1.84
CA GLN A 159 -5.53 7.58 0.89
C GLN A 159 -4.28 8.06 1.62
N LEU A 160 -3.09 7.65 1.17
CA LEU A 160 -1.85 8.19 1.70
C LEU A 160 -1.82 9.70 1.52
N ASP A 161 -1.43 10.41 2.57
CA ASP A 161 -1.31 11.87 2.53
C ASP A 161 0.14 12.29 2.22
N PRO A 162 0.46 12.61 0.95
CA PRO A 162 1.81 13.02 0.56
C PRO A 162 2.21 14.37 1.18
N VAL A 163 1.25 15.24 1.52
CA VAL A 163 1.53 16.53 2.15
C VAL A 163 1.97 16.32 3.58
N PHE A 164 1.23 15.50 4.34
CA PHE A 164 1.61 15.08 5.68
C PHE A 164 3.00 14.44 5.69
N TRP A 165 3.23 13.45 4.82
CA TRP A 165 4.50 12.73 4.81
C TRP A 165 5.67 13.60 4.39
N ARG A 166 5.50 14.49 3.42
CA ARG A 166 6.55 15.45 3.05
C ARG A 166 6.96 16.33 4.24
N ALA A 167 6.02 16.72 5.10
CA ALA A 167 6.31 17.53 6.29
C ALA A 167 6.86 16.72 7.47
N ASN A 168 6.44 15.46 7.64
CA ASN A 168 6.68 14.69 8.87
C ASN A 168 7.58 13.46 8.70
N LEU A 169 7.98 13.10 7.47
CA LEU A 169 8.73 11.86 7.23
C LEU A 169 10.06 11.82 7.97
N ALA A 170 10.86 12.87 7.92
CA ALA A 170 12.18 12.88 8.57
C ALA A 170 12.10 12.60 10.10
N PRO A 171 11.31 13.35 10.90
CA PRO A 171 11.21 13.07 12.33
C PRO A 171 10.55 11.72 12.63
N LEU A 172 9.50 11.32 11.91
CA LEU A 172 8.84 10.02 12.14
C LEU A 172 9.73 8.84 11.75
N ARG A 173 10.53 8.98 10.70
CA ARG A 173 11.51 7.97 10.30
C ARG A 173 12.55 7.76 11.38
N LYS A 174 13.08 8.83 11.96
CA LYS A 174 14.03 8.76 13.08
C LYS A 174 13.42 7.99 14.27
N GLN A 175 12.18 8.30 14.64
CA GLN A 175 11.49 7.59 15.73
C GLN A 175 11.25 6.11 15.38
N PHE A 176 10.83 5.83 14.16
CA PHE A 176 10.57 4.48 13.68
C PHE A 176 11.84 3.62 13.66
N ASP A 177 12.96 4.16 13.17
CA ASP A 177 14.23 3.46 13.15
C ASP A 177 14.77 3.22 14.57
N ALA A 178 14.61 4.19 15.47
CA ALA A 178 14.97 4.01 16.89
C ALA A 178 14.13 2.90 17.53
N TRP A 179 12.82 2.91 17.30
CA TRP A 179 11.90 1.86 17.79
C TRP A 179 12.25 0.48 17.23
N LEU A 180 12.52 0.39 15.92
CA LEU A 180 12.81 -0.86 15.22
C LEU A 180 14.06 -1.55 15.78
N ASN A 181 15.07 -0.75 16.14
CA ASN A 181 16.36 -1.20 16.64
C ASN A 181 16.44 -1.32 18.17
N ALA A 182 15.42 -0.86 18.91
CA ALA A 182 15.38 -1.01 20.36
C ALA A 182 15.32 -2.50 20.74
N PRO A 183 15.91 -2.94 21.86
CA PRO A 183 15.68 -4.30 22.36
C PRO A 183 14.17 -4.55 22.56
N SER A 184 13.73 -5.78 22.30
CA SER A 184 12.33 -6.21 22.47
C SER A 184 12.07 -6.72 23.88
#